data_AF-A0A498M9D1-F1
#
_entry.id   AF-A0A498M9D1-F1
#
_cell.length_a   1.000
_cell.length_b   1.000
_cell.length_c   1.000
_cell.angle_alpha   90.00
_cell.angle_beta   90.00
_cell.angle_gamma   90.00
#
_symmetry.space_group_name_H-M   'P 1'
#
loop_
_entity.id
_entity.type
_entity.pdbx_description
1 polymer ?
#
loop_
_entity_poly.entity_id
_entity_poly.type
_entity_poly.pdbx_seq_one_letter_code
_entity_poly.pdbx_strand_id
1 'polypeptide(L)'
;MLLKRLEEEQSILLKEMSQHIKYLLKQVQEVESLRGQTLERIKTSSFSDLTEDDTHGLNSVLSRRGHSLRSQHKQAVNAYSSIATMECDFLSIQEDIEEWDDNGFTSPESEEEDT
;
A
#
# COMPACT_ATOMS: atom_id res chain seq x y z
N MET A 1 17.74 -37.53 -3.65
CA MET A 1 16.28 -37.26 -3.67
C MET A 1 15.90 -36.08 -2.80
N LEU A 2 16.42 -35.95 -1.57
CA LEU A 2 16.17 -34.81 -0.68
C LEU A 2 16.61 -33.45 -1.23
N LEU A 3 17.78 -33.39 -1.88
CA LEU A 3 18.34 -32.13 -2.42
C LEU A 3 17.44 -31.51 -3.50
N LYS A 4 16.95 -32.33 -4.45
CA LYS A 4 15.97 -31.91 -5.45
C LYS A 4 14.66 -31.42 -4.83
N ARG A 5 14.18 -32.08 -3.77
CA ARG A 5 12.97 -31.62 -3.07
C ARG A 5 13.19 -30.28 -2.39
N LEU A 6 14.36 -30.06 -1.79
CA LEU A 6 14.71 -28.78 -1.18
C LEU A 6 14.74 -27.65 -2.22
N GLU A 7 15.31 -27.90 -3.39
CA GLU A 7 15.32 -26.94 -4.52
C GLU A 7 13.89 -26.61 -5.00
N GLU A 8 13.01 -27.61 -5.10
CA GLU A 8 11.59 -27.42 -5.46
C GLU A 8 10.86 -26.55 -4.43
N GLU A 9 11.01 -26.83 -3.13
CA GLU A 9 10.39 -26.05 -2.04
C GLU A 9 10.90 -24.60 -2.03
N GLN A 10 12.20 -24.39 -2.24
CA GLN A 10 12.76 -23.04 -2.36
C GLN A 10 12.17 -22.28 -3.55
N SER A 11 12.04 -22.94 -4.72
CA SER A 11 11.44 -22.32 -5.90
C SER A 11 9.97 -21.94 -5.68
N ILE A 12 9.20 -22.78 -4.99
CA ILE A 12 7.80 -22.50 -4.64
C ILE A 12 7.74 -21.31 -3.69
N LEU A 13 8.56 -21.29 -2.64
CA LEU A 13 8.57 -20.23 -1.65
C LEU A 13 8.86 -18.86 -2.29
N LEU A 14 9.86 -18.78 -3.16
CA LEU A 14 10.19 -17.53 -3.86
C LEU A 14 9.04 -17.04 -4.75
N LYS A 15 8.33 -17.95 -5.43
CA LYS A 15 7.15 -17.61 -6.25
C LYS A 15 6.02 -17.06 -5.38
N GLU A 16 5.73 -17.71 -4.26
CA GLU A 16 4.67 -17.29 -3.33
C GLU A 16 4.99 -15.91 -2.72
N MET A 17 6.24 -15.69 -2.30
CA MET A 17 6.72 -14.40 -1.78
C MET A 17 6.58 -13.28 -2.81
N SER A 18 7.04 -13.51 -4.04
CA SER A 18 6.92 -12.54 -5.14
C SER A 18 5.45 -12.24 -5.48
N GLN A 19 4.61 -13.27 -5.52
CA GLN A 19 3.19 -13.10 -5.79
C GLN A 19 2.49 -12.30 -4.69
N HIS A 20 2.84 -12.54 -3.43
CA HIS A 20 2.28 -11.79 -2.31
C HIS A 20 2.67 -10.30 -2.34
N ILE A 21 3.95 -9.98 -2.60
CA ILE A 21 4.40 -8.60 -2.76
C ILE A 21 3.64 -7.91 -3.90
N LYS A 22 3.55 -8.54 -5.08
CA LYS A 22 2.81 -8.02 -6.23
C LYS A 22 1.33 -7.81 -5.93
N TYR A 23 0.72 -8.71 -5.17
CA TYR A 23 -0.66 -8.56 -4.74
C TYR A 23 -0.84 -7.31 -3.85
N LEU A 24 0.03 -7.12 -2.85
CA LEU A 24 -0.02 -5.95 -1.98
C LEU A 24 0.18 -4.64 -2.77
N LEU A 25 1.14 -4.61 -3.70
CA LEU A 25 1.37 -3.45 -4.57
C LEU A 25 0.11 -3.11 -5.37
N LYS A 26 -0.51 -4.11 -6.00
CA LYS A 26 -1.76 -3.91 -6.76
C LYS A 26 -2.87 -3.34 -5.87
N GLN A 27 -2.99 -3.82 -4.63
CA GLN A 27 -3.97 -3.29 -3.68
C GLN A 27 -3.69 -1.82 -3.30
N VAL A 28 -2.43 -1.44 -3.14
CA VAL A 28 -2.03 -0.03 -2.91
C VAL A 28 -2.50 0.84 -4.08
N GLN A 29 -2.15 0.44 -5.31
CA GLN A 29 -2.50 1.17 -6.54
C GLN A 29 -4.02 1.31 -6.72
N GLU A 30 -4.80 0.27 -6.43
CA GLU A 30 -6.26 0.29 -6.50
C GLU A 30 -6.87 1.30 -5.51
N VAL A 31 -6.39 1.31 -4.27
CA VAL A 31 -6.89 2.24 -3.24
C VAL A 31 -6.50 3.68 -3.57
N GLU A 32 -5.32 3.92 -4.11
CA GLU A 32 -4.87 5.26 -4.51
C GLU A 32 -5.62 5.77 -5.73
N SER A 33 -5.87 4.91 -6.72
CA SER A 33 -6.75 5.24 -7.85
C SER A 33 -8.15 5.62 -7.36
N LEU A 34 -8.72 4.84 -6.43
CA LEU A 34 -10.03 5.12 -5.86
C LEU A 34 -10.03 6.43 -5.06
N ARG A 35 -8.95 6.72 -4.31
CA ARG A 35 -8.79 8.00 -3.59
C ARG A 35 -8.72 9.17 -4.56
N GLY A 36 -7.96 9.06 -5.64
CA GLY A 36 -7.87 10.09 -6.68
C GLY A 36 -9.22 10.35 -7.35
N GLN A 37 -9.94 9.29 -7.73
CA GLN A 37 -11.29 9.40 -8.27
C GLN A 37 -12.27 10.04 -7.28
N THR A 38 -12.18 9.69 -6.00
CA THR A 38 -13.01 10.29 -4.94
C THR A 38 -12.73 11.78 -4.83
N LEU A 39 -11.46 12.19 -4.79
CA LEU A 39 -11.08 13.59 -4.68
C LEU A 39 -11.54 14.41 -5.90
N GLU A 40 -11.40 13.87 -7.11
CA GLU A 40 -11.90 14.53 -8.33
C GLU A 40 -13.43 14.65 -8.34
N ARG A 41 -14.13 13.63 -7.84
CA ARG A 41 -15.60 13.69 -7.73
C ARG A 41 -16.09 14.72 -6.71
N ILE A 42 -15.36 14.88 -5.60
CA ILE A 42 -15.60 15.95 -4.61
C ILE A 42 -15.43 17.32 -5.27
N LYS A 43 -14.30 17.56 -5.96
CA LYS A 43 -14.03 18.83 -6.64
C LYS A 43 -15.09 19.19 -7.68
N THR A 44 -15.58 18.19 -8.41
CA THR A 44 -16.58 18.36 -9.48
C THR A 44 -18.02 18.38 -8.96
N SER A 45 -18.24 18.28 -7.65
CA SER A 45 -19.59 18.18 -7.03
C SER A 45 -20.45 17.07 -7.66
N SER A 46 -19.82 16.01 -8.15
CA SER A 46 -20.51 14.91 -8.84
C SER A 46 -21.09 13.86 -7.88
N PHE A 47 -20.82 14.00 -6.58
CA PHE A 47 -21.56 13.30 -5.54
C PHE A 47 -22.82 14.08 -5.20
N SER A 48 -23.86 13.97 -6.03
CA SER A 48 -25.17 14.58 -5.74
C SER A 48 -25.81 14.04 -4.46
N ASP A 49 -25.37 12.86 -4.02
CA ASP A 49 -26.02 12.07 -2.97
C ASP A 49 -25.21 11.99 -1.67
N LEU A 50 -23.98 12.53 -1.63
CA LEU A 50 -23.13 12.51 -0.43
C LEU A 50 -23.02 13.90 0.19
N THR A 51 -23.07 13.97 1.51
CA THR A 51 -22.74 15.19 2.25
C THR A 51 -21.23 15.44 2.28
N GLU A 52 -20.81 16.66 2.63
CA GLU A 52 -19.40 16.99 2.82
C GLU A 52 -18.74 16.06 3.84
N ASP A 53 -19.40 15.81 4.97
CA ASP A 53 -18.94 14.87 6.00
C ASP A 53 -18.77 13.44 5.47
N ASP A 54 -19.70 12.95 4.64
CA ASP A 54 -19.60 11.63 4.02
C ASP A 54 -18.37 11.53 3.11
N THR A 55 -18.09 12.59 2.35
CA THR A 55 -16.93 12.63 1.45
C THR A 55 -15.61 12.69 2.21
N HIS A 56 -15.54 13.45 3.32
CA HIS A 56 -14.39 13.46 4.22
C HIS A 56 -14.18 12.11 4.90
N GLY A 57 -15.27 11.48 5.37
CA GLY A 57 -15.26 10.15 5.95
C GLY A 57 -14.69 9.11 4.98
N LEU A 58 -15.17 9.10 3.73
CA LEU A 58 -14.68 8.22 2.68
C LEU A 58 -13.19 8.45 2.39
N ASN A 59 -12.77 9.70 2.22
CA ASN A 59 -11.37 10.03 1.98
C ASN A 59 -10.45 9.60 3.14
N SER A 60 -10.93 9.74 4.38
CA SER A 60 -10.23 9.30 5.59
C SER A 60 -10.07 7.78 5.61
N VAL A 61 -11.14 7.01 5.29
CA VAL A 61 -11.09 5.55 5.20
C VAL A 61 -10.08 5.09 4.14
N LEU A 62 -10.15 5.67 2.93
CA LEU A 62 -9.24 5.34 1.83
C LEU A 62 -7.78 5.66 2.19
N SER A 63 -7.53 6.80 2.84
CA SER A 63 -6.18 7.19 3.27
C SER A 63 -5.61 6.22 4.31
N ARG A 64 -6.40 5.85 5.34
CA ARG A 64 -5.97 4.87 6.34
C ARG A 64 -5.69 3.51 5.70
N ARG A 65 -6.56 3.06 4.78
CA ARG A 65 -6.37 1.79 4.07
C ARG A 65 -5.10 1.81 3.21
N GLY A 66 -4.86 2.88 2.46
CA GLY A 66 -3.65 3.05 1.66
C GLY A 66 -2.39 3.00 2.51
N HIS A 67 -2.37 3.71 3.65
CA HIS A 67 -1.25 3.68 4.58
C HIS A 67 -1.00 2.27 5.15
N SER A 68 -2.05 1.58 5.59
CA SER A 68 -1.94 0.20 6.09
C SER A 68 -1.38 -0.76 5.04
N LEU A 69 -1.82 -0.64 3.78
CA LEU A 69 -1.34 -1.49 2.69
C LEU A 69 0.12 -1.18 2.31
N ARG A 70 0.53 0.09 2.28
CA ARG A 70 1.94 0.48 2.07
C ARG A 70 2.84 -0.07 3.18
N SER A 71 2.40 0.02 4.43
CA SER A 71 3.11 -0.56 5.57
C SER A 71 3.27 -2.07 5.42
N GLN A 72 2.19 -2.79 5.08
CA GLN A 72 2.23 -4.24 4.82
C GLN A 72 3.14 -4.60 3.65
N HIS A 73 3.09 -3.86 2.55
CA HIS A 73 3.97 -4.07 1.40
C HIS A 73 5.44 -3.92 1.81
N LYS A 74 5.79 -2.82 2.47
CA LYS A 74 7.16 -2.56 2.97
C LYS A 74 7.61 -3.66 3.92
N GLN A 75 6.74 -4.11 4.82
CA GLN A 75 7.03 -5.21 5.72
C GLN A 75 7.28 -6.52 4.98
N ALA A 76 6.46 -6.85 3.98
CA ALA A 76 6.60 -8.07 3.17
C ALA A 76 7.92 -8.06 2.37
N VAL A 77 8.25 -6.93 1.73
CA VAL A 77 9.55 -6.78 1.03
C VAL A 77 10.70 -6.99 2.00
N ASN A 78 10.72 -6.32 3.15
CA ASN A 78 11.80 -6.47 4.14
C ASN A 78 11.91 -7.90 4.69
N ALA A 79 10.78 -8.54 4.96
CA ALA A 79 10.74 -9.91 5.48
C ALA A 79 11.22 -10.94 4.45
N TYR A 80 10.92 -10.75 3.17
CA TYR A 80 11.29 -11.71 2.12
C TYR A 80 12.71 -11.48 1.59
N SER A 81 13.18 -10.24 1.55
CA SER A 81 14.57 -9.91 1.19
C SER A 81 15.60 -10.54 2.13
N SER A 82 15.24 -10.76 3.40
CA SER A 82 16.12 -11.46 4.35
C SER A 82 16.15 -12.98 4.17
N ILE A 83 15.15 -13.56 3.48
CA ILE A 83 15.06 -14.99 3.17
C ILE A 83 15.64 -15.29 1.78
N ALA A 84 15.44 -14.42 0.81
CA ALA A 84 15.98 -14.54 -0.53
C ALA A 84 17.40 -13.97 -0.62
N THR A 85 18.38 -14.71 -0.09
CA THR A 85 19.79 -14.31 -0.15
C THR A 85 20.43 -14.43 -1.54
N MET A 86 19.70 -14.90 -2.55
CA MET A 86 20.15 -15.06 -3.93
C MET A 86 18.93 -14.92 -4.87
N GLU A 87 19.01 -14.03 -5.85
CA GLU A 87 18.17 -13.99 -7.08
C GLU A 87 16.74 -13.45 -7.02
N CYS A 88 16.25 -12.82 -5.95
CA CYS A 88 14.97 -12.10 -6.02
C CYS A 88 15.14 -10.59 -5.95
N ASP A 89 14.85 -9.95 -7.07
CA ASP A 89 14.87 -8.50 -7.25
C ASP A 89 13.62 -7.88 -6.62
N PHE A 90 13.50 -7.99 -5.29
CA PHE A 90 12.41 -7.37 -4.53
C PHE A 90 12.59 -5.86 -4.38
N LEU A 91 13.83 -5.38 -4.54
CA LEU A 91 14.19 -3.97 -4.43
C LEU A 91 13.59 -3.13 -5.56
N SER A 92 13.54 -3.65 -6.79
CA SER A 92 12.89 -2.97 -7.92
C SER A 92 11.38 -2.78 -7.73
N ILE A 93 10.74 -3.57 -6.86
CA ILE A 93 9.31 -3.42 -6.51
C ILE A 93 9.11 -2.36 -5.40
N GLN A 94 10.15 -2.07 -4.61
CA GLN A 94 10.09 -1.08 -3.53
C GLN A 94 10.28 0.36 -4.03
N GLU A 95 11.13 0.58 -5.04
CA GLU A 95 11.36 1.90 -5.64
C GLU A 95 10.09 2.51 -6.24
N ASP A 96 9.19 1.69 -6.82
CA ASP A 96 7.88 2.13 -7.35
C ASP A 96 6.98 2.83 -6.30
N ILE A 97 7.24 2.64 -5.01
CA ILE A 97 6.41 3.20 -3.92
C ILE A 97 7.06 4.42 -3.26
N GLU A 98 8.40 4.46 -3.15
CA GLU A 98 9.10 5.55 -2.46
C GLU A 98 9.03 6.89 -3.22
N GLU A 99 8.81 6.88 -4.54
CA GLU A 99 8.64 8.11 -5.34
C GLU A 99 7.35 8.89 -5.01
N TRP A 100 6.38 8.29 -4.31
CA TRP A 100 5.03 8.86 -4.14
C TRP A 100 4.77 9.52 -2.77
N ASP A 101 5.76 9.54 -1.88
CA ASP A 101 5.59 9.95 -0.47
C ASP A 101 5.60 11.49 -0.24
N ASP A 102 5.70 12.32 -1.29
CA ASP A 102 5.83 13.79 -1.15
C ASP A 102 4.53 14.58 -1.43
N ASN A 103 3.40 14.16 -0.87
CA ASN A 103 2.19 14.98 -0.88
C ASN A 103 1.65 15.16 0.53
N GLY A 104 2.27 16.12 1.21
CA GLY A 104 2.01 16.58 2.56
C GLY A 104 0.53 16.64 2.91
N PHE A 105 0.16 15.80 3.87
CA PHE A 105 -0.97 16.07 4.74
C PHE A 105 -0.47 15.95 6.17
N THR A 106 0.11 17.04 6.66
CA THR A 106 0.29 17.25 8.10
C THR A 106 -1.09 17.19 8.74
N SER A 107 -1.26 16.30 9.72
CA SER A 107 -2.46 16.30 10.56
C SER A 107 -2.64 17.69 11.18
N PRO A 108 -3.87 18.23 11.28
CA PRO A 108 -4.08 19.43 12.07
C PRO A 108 -3.78 19.07 13.53
N GLU A 109 -2.84 19.79 14.14
CA GLU A 109 -2.62 19.75 15.58
C GLU A 109 -3.96 20.04 16.27
N SER A 110 -4.38 19.13 17.15
CA SER A 110 -5.53 19.34 18.01
C SER A 110 -5.23 20.51 18.93
N GLU A 111 -5.95 21.62 18.78
CA GLU A 111 -5.99 22.68 19.79
C GLU A 111 -6.66 22.12 21.03
N GLU A 112 -5.86 21.74 22.04
CA GLU A 112 -6.36 21.56 23.39
C GLU A 112 -6.61 22.95 23.99
N GLU A 113 -7.88 23.25 24.20
CA GLU A 113 -8.40 24.44 24.86
C GLU A 113 -8.06 24.36 26.37
N ASP A 114 -6.94 24.97 26.77
CA ASP A 114 -6.62 25.19 28.19
C ASP A 114 -7.52 26.31 28.75
N THR A 115 -8.50 25.88 29.55
CA THR A 115 -9.28 26.56 30.62
C THR A 115 -9.26 28.08 30.74
#